data_AF-A0A7W5VEX3-F1
#
_entry.id   AF-A0A7W5VEX3-F1
#
_cell.length_a   1.000
_cell.length_b   1.000
_cell.length_c   1.000
_cell.angle_alpha   90.00
_cell.angle_beta   90.00
_cell.angle_gamma   90.00
#
_symmetry.space_group_name_H-M   'P 1'
#
loop_
_entity.id
_entity.type
_entity.pdbx_description
1 polymer ?
#
loop_
_entity_poly.entity_id
_entity_poly.type
_entity_poly.pdbx_seq_one_letter_code
_entity_poly.pdbx_strand_id
1 'polypeptide(L)'
;MRDYLKSRDFHRHMRSLLAPRFREFGWESENSGRCSFARDGRVCWLQVSQYSNSIMGAKFTINMTEGSGPAGDTRILGRLDEADRRIGKALEESIIARLPRPDPDPEIEVVGDNGQMILVKLGDLARANPRQWEAPSDVWLPYFSKSDLDDWAAFLLPRIERLTAPSSSEKIEPQLWAQRFRRLTRLFRPK
;
A
#
# COMPACT_ATOMS: atom_id res chain seq x y z
N MET A 1 0.37 -10.74 -24.55
CA MET A 1 -0.55 -9.74 -23.99
C MET A 1 -0.41 -9.85 -22.47
N ARG A 2 0.05 -8.80 -21.77
CA ARG A 2 0.31 -8.88 -20.32
C ARG A 2 -0.99 -9.21 -19.57
N ASP A 3 -0.89 -10.02 -18.52
CA ASP A 3 -1.94 -10.25 -17.53
C ASP A 3 -2.11 -9.02 -16.62
N TYR A 4 -2.30 -7.84 -17.23
CA TYR A 4 -2.59 -6.63 -16.49
C TYR A 4 -3.94 -6.79 -15.79
N LEU A 5 -3.87 -6.93 -14.47
CA LEU A 5 -5.04 -7.11 -13.63
C LEU A 5 -5.76 -5.79 -13.47
N LYS A 6 -6.96 -5.70 -14.04
CA LYS A 6 -7.87 -4.60 -13.72
C LYS A 6 -8.21 -4.64 -12.22
N SER A 7 -8.53 -3.48 -11.64
CA SER A 7 -8.85 -3.33 -10.20
C SER A 7 -9.86 -4.37 -9.68
N ARG A 8 -10.89 -4.70 -10.49
CA ARG A 8 -11.87 -5.75 -10.14
C ARG A 8 -11.22 -7.12 -9.93
N ASP A 9 -10.32 -7.52 -10.84
CA ASP A 9 -9.67 -8.83 -10.79
C ASP A 9 -8.62 -8.87 -9.67
N PHE A 10 -7.93 -7.75 -9.42
CA PHE A 10 -7.10 -7.55 -8.22
C PHE A 10 -7.89 -7.80 -6.93
N HIS A 11 -9.04 -7.13 -6.75
CA HIS A 11 -9.83 -7.27 -5.53
C HIS A 11 -10.40 -8.68 -5.35
N ARG A 12 -10.87 -9.31 -6.44
CA ARG A 12 -11.34 -10.69 -6.40
C ARG A 12 -10.22 -11.64 -5.97
N HIS A 13 -9.03 -11.50 -6.57
CA HIS A 13 -7.89 -12.37 -6.29
C HIS A 13 -7.38 -12.20 -4.86
N MET A 14 -7.07 -10.96 -4.45
CA MET A 14 -6.59 -10.68 -3.10
C MET A 14 -7.60 -11.10 -2.02
N ARG A 15 -8.91 -10.93 -2.26
CA ARG A 15 -9.93 -11.42 -1.31
C ARG A 15 -9.83 -12.94 -1.15
N SER A 16 -9.65 -13.69 -2.24
CA SER A 16 -9.54 -15.16 -2.17
C SER A 16 -8.34 -15.63 -1.35
N LEU A 17 -7.22 -14.89 -1.40
CA LEU A 17 -6.00 -15.19 -0.66
C LEU A 17 -6.08 -14.78 0.82
N LEU A 18 -6.61 -13.59 1.10
CA LEU A 18 -6.55 -13.00 2.44
C LEU A 18 -7.75 -13.41 3.33
N ALA A 19 -8.92 -13.68 2.75
CA ALA A 19 -10.14 -13.95 3.52
C ALA A 19 -10.05 -15.11 4.52
N PRO A 20 -9.35 -16.23 4.25
CA PRO A 20 -9.18 -17.29 5.26
C PRO A 20 -8.53 -16.76 6.54
N ARG A 21 -7.40 -16.05 6.42
CA ARG A 21 -6.65 -15.53 7.56
C ARG A 21 -7.39 -14.42 8.30
N PHE A 22 -8.10 -13.55 7.58
CA PHE A 22 -8.96 -12.56 8.21
C PHE A 22 -10.09 -13.21 9.03
N ARG A 23 -10.72 -14.28 8.51
CA ARG A 23 -11.77 -15.03 9.22
C ARG A 23 -11.27 -15.72 10.49
N GLU A 24 -10.05 -16.27 10.48
CA GLU A 24 -9.42 -16.84 11.69
C GLU A 24 -9.32 -15.81 12.83
N PHE A 25 -9.20 -14.52 12.49
CA PHE A 25 -9.16 -13.42 13.45
C PHE A 25 -10.51 -12.72 13.66
N GLY A 26 -11.61 -13.36 13.30
CA GLY A 26 -12.96 -12.82 13.52
C GLY A 26 -13.32 -11.62 12.63
N TRP A 27 -12.65 -11.45 11.48
CA TRP A 27 -13.04 -10.47 10.49
C TRP A 27 -13.97 -11.07 9.44
N GLU A 28 -14.94 -10.29 9.00
CA GLU A 28 -15.91 -10.67 7.98
C GLU A 28 -15.63 -9.94 6.66
N SER A 29 -15.75 -10.64 5.54
CA SER A 29 -15.58 -10.00 4.22
C SER A 29 -16.78 -9.11 3.90
N GLU A 30 -16.55 -7.86 3.49
CA GLU A 30 -17.66 -7.01 3.06
C GLU A 30 -18.05 -7.28 1.60
N ASN A 31 -19.35 -7.17 1.31
CA ASN A 31 -19.89 -7.29 -0.04
C ASN A 31 -19.82 -5.95 -0.81
N SER A 32 -18.63 -5.35 -0.88
CA SER A 32 -18.43 -4.00 -1.44
C SER A 32 -17.76 -3.99 -2.82
N GLY A 33 -17.54 -5.16 -3.43
CA GLY A 33 -16.72 -5.32 -4.64
C GLY A 33 -15.21 -5.15 -4.39
N ARG A 34 -14.82 -4.31 -3.43
CA ARG A 34 -13.44 -4.14 -2.96
C ARG A 34 -13.04 -5.24 -1.97
N CYS A 35 -11.76 -5.61 -1.97
CA CYS A 35 -11.21 -6.48 -0.94
C CYS A 35 -11.19 -5.72 0.39
N SER A 36 -12.26 -5.86 1.16
CA SER A 36 -12.42 -5.24 2.48
C SER A 36 -12.98 -6.23 3.50
N PHE A 37 -12.61 -6.00 4.76
CA PHE A 37 -12.91 -6.84 5.90
C PHE A 37 -13.36 -5.96 7.07
N ALA A 38 -14.41 -6.35 7.78
CA ALA A 38 -14.95 -5.63 8.92
C ALA A 38 -14.83 -6.45 10.21
N ARG A 39 -14.54 -5.78 11.33
CA ARG A 39 -14.51 -6.37 12.67
C ARG A 39 -14.65 -5.29 13.74
N ASP A 40 -15.57 -5.47 14.69
CA ASP A 40 -15.74 -4.59 15.86
C ASP A 40 -15.85 -3.10 15.50
N GLY A 41 -16.59 -2.78 14.43
CA GLY A 41 -16.74 -1.40 13.92
C GLY A 41 -15.53 -0.84 13.15
N ARG A 42 -14.47 -1.62 12.98
CA ARG A 42 -13.30 -1.30 12.14
C ARG A 42 -13.45 -1.93 10.77
N VAL A 43 -12.94 -1.27 9.74
CA VAL A 43 -12.91 -1.76 8.35
C VAL A 43 -11.50 -1.65 7.82
N CYS A 44 -10.97 -2.76 7.31
CA CYS A 44 -9.69 -2.84 6.61
C CYS A 44 -9.96 -3.04 5.11
N TRP A 45 -9.31 -2.28 4.22
CA TRP A 45 -9.49 -2.46 2.78
C TRP A 45 -8.21 -2.21 1.99
N LEU A 46 -8.09 -2.92 0.87
CA LEU A 46 -7.01 -2.70 -0.08
C LEU A 46 -7.38 -1.51 -1.00
N GLN A 47 -6.42 -0.63 -1.25
CA GLN A 47 -6.56 0.49 -2.19
C GLN A 47 -5.55 0.33 -3.33
N VAL A 48 -6.02 0.31 -4.57
CA VAL A 48 -5.17 0.35 -5.77
C VAL A 48 -4.87 1.80 -6.14
N SER A 49 -3.64 2.08 -6.57
CA SER A 49 -3.22 3.39 -7.04
C SER A 49 -3.93 3.79 -8.33
N GLN A 50 -4.35 5.05 -8.42
CA GLN A 50 -4.95 5.62 -9.63
C GLN A 50 -3.96 5.76 -10.80
N TYR A 51 -2.65 5.72 -10.53
CA TYR A 51 -1.58 5.89 -11.53
C TYR A 51 -1.17 4.57 -12.21
N SER A 52 -2.00 3.53 -12.14
CA SER A 52 -1.70 2.24 -12.77
C SER A 52 -1.91 2.25 -14.28
N ASN A 53 -1.09 1.49 -15.00
CA ASN A 53 -1.29 1.23 -16.44
C ASN A 53 -0.65 -0.09 -16.87
N SER A 54 -0.89 -0.51 -18.12
CA SER A 54 -0.40 -1.79 -18.66
C SER A 54 1.13 -1.88 -18.80
N ILE A 55 1.84 -0.75 -18.77
CA ILE A 55 3.30 -0.67 -18.95
C ILE A 55 4.03 -0.76 -17.60
N MET A 56 3.60 -0.01 -16.59
CA MET A 56 4.22 0.00 -15.26
C MET A 56 3.48 -0.84 -14.22
N GLY A 57 2.46 -1.60 -14.64
CA GLY A 57 1.60 -2.35 -13.72
C GLY A 57 0.82 -1.42 -12.80
N ALA A 58 0.63 -1.88 -11.56
CA ALA A 58 -0.12 -1.17 -10.54
C ALA A 58 0.58 -1.28 -9.19
N LYS A 59 0.14 -0.49 -8.22
CA LYS A 59 0.56 -0.63 -6.83
C LYS A 59 -0.63 -0.52 -5.90
N PHE A 60 -0.57 -1.14 -4.74
CA PHE A 60 -1.65 -1.08 -3.76
C PHE A 60 -1.14 -0.84 -2.34
N THR A 61 -2.01 -0.35 -1.47
CA THR A 61 -1.76 -0.22 -0.04
C THR A 61 -2.96 -0.78 0.73
N ILE A 62 -2.83 -0.85 2.05
CA ILE A 62 -3.89 -1.34 2.95
C ILE A 62 -4.25 -0.22 3.92
N ASN A 63 -5.53 0.16 3.91
CA ASN A 63 -6.08 1.14 4.82
C ASN A 63 -6.91 0.44 5.90
N MET A 64 -7.08 1.08 7.05
CA MET A 64 -7.96 0.63 8.12
C MET A 64 -8.58 1.81 8.87
N THR A 65 -9.85 1.70 9.23
CA THR A 65 -10.49 2.64 10.17
C THR A 65 -10.12 2.26 11.60
N GLU A 66 -9.59 3.22 12.37
CA GLU A 66 -9.32 3.06 13.81
C GLU A 66 -10.51 3.50 14.70
N GLY A 67 -11.59 4.04 14.12
CA GLY A 67 -12.77 4.53 14.85
C GLY A 67 -13.96 4.84 13.92
N SER A 68 -15.02 5.43 14.47
CA SER A 68 -16.32 5.64 13.82
C SER A 68 -16.39 6.84 12.86
N GLY A 69 -15.26 7.31 12.30
CA GLY A 69 -15.27 8.47 11.39
C GLY A 69 -14.14 8.51 10.35
N PRO A 70 -14.33 9.24 9.24
CA PRO A 70 -13.41 9.29 8.09
C PRO A 70 -12.04 9.95 8.39
N ALA A 71 -11.87 10.56 9.58
CA ALA A 71 -10.58 11.08 10.04
C ALA A 71 -9.66 10.00 10.66
N GLY A 72 -10.17 8.76 10.82
CA GLY A 72 -9.49 7.62 11.45
C GLY A 72 -8.84 6.63 10.49
N ASP A 73 -8.79 6.93 9.20
CA ASP A 73 -8.19 6.06 8.18
C ASP A 73 -6.66 6.07 8.33
N THR A 74 -6.08 4.89 8.56
CA THR A 74 -4.62 4.70 8.67
C THR A 74 -4.12 3.73 7.61
N ARG A 75 -2.94 4.01 7.05
CA ARG A 75 -2.24 3.06 6.18
C ARG A 75 -1.48 2.08 7.06
N ILE A 76 -2.02 0.87 7.23
CA ILE A 76 -1.51 -0.08 8.21
C ILE A 76 -0.13 -0.63 7.85
N LEU A 77 0.28 -0.56 6.57
CA LEU A 77 1.64 -0.93 6.16
C LEU A 77 2.72 0.00 6.77
N GLY A 78 2.35 1.18 7.26
CA GLY A 78 3.25 2.01 8.06
C GLY A 78 3.72 1.34 9.36
N ARG A 79 2.98 0.33 9.86
CA ARG A 79 3.27 -0.44 11.08
C ARG A 79 4.23 -1.61 10.87
N LEU A 80 4.72 -1.82 9.64
CA LEU A 80 5.78 -2.79 9.38
C LEU A 80 7.04 -2.40 10.16
N ASP A 81 7.61 -3.39 10.86
CA ASP A 81 8.87 -3.19 11.58
C ASP A 81 10.08 -3.22 10.63
N GLU A 82 11.27 -3.01 11.17
CA GLU A 82 12.50 -2.97 10.36
C GLU A 82 12.81 -4.32 9.68
N ALA A 83 12.47 -5.44 10.31
CA ALA A 83 12.68 -6.76 9.71
C ALA A 83 11.73 -6.97 8.53
N ASP A 84 10.47 -6.60 8.70
CA ASP A 84 9.46 -6.64 7.64
C ASP A 84 9.81 -5.74 6.47
N ARG A 85 10.30 -4.53 6.75
CA ARG A 85 10.67 -3.55 5.71
C ARG A 85 11.81 -4.07 4.85
N ARG A 86 12.81 -4.73 5.44
CA ARG A 86 13.89 -5.39 4.69
C ARG A 86 13.37 -6.53 3.81
N ILE A 87 12.48 -7.38 4.33
CA ILE A 87 11.88 -8.48 3.56
C ILE A 87 11.01 -7.93 2.42
N GLY A 88 10.17 -6.93 2.71
CA GLY A 88 9.31 -6.29 1.74
C GLY A 88 10.08 -5.60 0.62
N LYS A 89 11.17 -4.89 0.97
CA LYS A 89 12.08 -4.27 -0.01
C LYS A 89 12.70 -5.31 -0.94
N ALA A 90 13.24 -6.40 -0.39
CA ALA A 90 13.82 -7.47 -1.19
C ALA A 90 12.78 -8.13 -2.13
N LEU A 91 11.54 -8.28 -1.65
CA LEU A 91 10.45 -8.81 -2.47
C LEU A 91 10.05 -7.83 -3.59
N GLU A 92 9.96 -6.53 -3.31
CA GLU A 92 9.73 -5.52 -4.34
C GLU A 92 10.81 -5.56 -5.42
N GLU A 93 12.09 -5.57 -5.02
CA GLU A 93 13.23 -5.62 -5.94
C GLU A 93 13.17 -6.89 -6.82
N SER A 94 12.80 -8.04 -6.23
CA SER A 94 12.58 -9.29 -6.96
C SER A 94 11.44 -9.18 -7.97
N ILE A 95 10.29 -8.63 -7.58
CA ILE A 95 9.13 -8.42 -8.45
C ILE A 95 9.49 -7.51 -9.64
N ILE A 96 10.18 -6.39 -9.38
CA ILE A 96 10.62 -5.45 -10.42
C ILE A 96 11.64 -6.11 -11.35
N ALA A 97 12.55 -6.93 -10.82
CA ALA A 97 13.54 -7.63 -11.64
C ALA A 97 12.92 -8.65 -12.62
N ARG A 98 11.72 -9.19 -12.33
CA ARG A 98 10.99 -10.09 -13.23
C ARG A 98 10.35 -9.37 -14.41
N LEU A 99 10.33 -8.04 -14.43
CA LEU A 99 9.76 -7.29 -15.54
C LEU A 99 10.55 -7.55 -16.83
N PRO A 100 9.88 -7.93 -17.92
CA PRO A 100 10.49 -7.91 -19.24
C PRO A 100 10.97 -6.49 -19.53
N ARG A 101 12.26 -6.35 -19.82
CA ARG A 101 12.90 -5.08 -20.18
C ARG A 101 12.88 -4.96 -21.69
N PRO A 102 12.02 -4.09 -22.27
CA PRO A 102 12.11 -3.79 -23.69
C PRO A 102 13.49 -3.19 -23.99
N ASP A 103 14.00 -3.44 -25.19
CA ASP A 103 15.19 -2.79 -25.70
C ASP A 103 14.79 -1.90 -26.90
N PRO A 104 14.89 -0.56 -26.80
CA PRO A 104 15.45 0.20 -25.67
C PRO A 104 14.51 0.29 -24.45
N ASP A 105 15.10 0.43 -23.25
CA ASP A 105 14.34 0.56 -21.98
C ASP A 105 13.53 1.88 -22.00
N PRO A 106 12.18 1.80 -21.97
CA PRO A 106 11.34 2.99 -22.07
C PRO A 106 11.43 3.87 -20.83
N GLU A 107 11.31 5.17 -21.04
CA GLU A 107 11.05 6.12 -19.96
C GLU A 107 9.56 6.13 -19.63
N ILE A 108 9.25 6.11 -18.34
CA ILE A 108 7.90 6.13 -17.82
C ILE A 108 7.77 7.20 -16.75
N GLU A 109 6.63 7.90 -16.78
CA GLU A 109 6.29 8.92 -15.79
C GLU A 109 5.67 8.26 -14.55
N VAL A 110 6.22 8.53 -13.37
CA VAL A 110 5.79 7.93 -12.10
C VAL A 110 5.78 8.96 -10.99
N VAL A 111 5.04 8.68 -9.91
CA VAL A 111 5.04 9.52 -8.71
C VAL A 111 6.29 9.23 -7.87
N GLY A 112 7.16 10.22 -7.70
CA GLY A 112 8.37 10.15 -6.88
C GLY A 112 8.15 10.42 -5.39
N ASP A 113 9.23 10.38 -4.61
CA ASP A 113 9.24 10.48 -3.14
C ASP A 113 8.39 11.60 -2.53
N ASN A 114 8.42 12.82 -3.10
CA ASN A 114 7.66 13.96 -2.55
C ASN A 114 6.32 14.20 -3.28
N GLY A 115 5.83 13.21 -4.02
CA GLY A 115 4.57 13.28 -4.75
C GLY A 115 4.65 13.97 -6.11
N GLN A 116 5.82 14.46 -6.53
CA GLN A 116 6.02 14.98 -7.88
C GLN A 116 6.01 13.86 -8.94
N MET A 117 5.62 14.18 -10.17
CA MET A 117 5.85 13.30 -11.31
C MET A 117 7.33 13.35 -11.73
N ILE A 118 7.96 12.20 -11.95
CA ILE A 118 9.33 12.04 -12.43
C ILE A 118 9.38 11.03 -13.57
N LEU A 119 10.36 11.16 -14.47
CA LEU A 119 10.65 10.17 -15.49
C LEU A 119 11.73 9.20 -14.97
N VAL A 120 11.47 7.91 -15.07
CA VAL A 120 12.43 6.84 -14.76
C VAL A 120 12.41 5.78 -15.86
N LYS A 121 13.50 5.02 -15.98
CA LYS A 121 13.49 3.80 -16.79
C LYS A 121 12.61 2.73 -16.15
N LEU A 122 11.96 1.90 -16.95
CA LEU A 122 11.12 0.81 -16.44
C LEU A 122 11.93 -0.14 -15.53
N GLY A 123 13.18 -0.42 -15.90
CA GLY A 123 14.10 -1.22 -15.09
C GLY A 123 14.52 -0.57 -13.76
N ASP A 124 14.29 0.74 -13.59
CA ASP A 124 14.70 1.54 -12.45
C ASP A 124 13.50 2.01 -11.60
N LEU A 125 12.34 1.37 -11.72
CA LEU A 125 11.14 1.73 -10.97
C LEU A 125 11.34 1.86 -9.45
N ALA A 126 12.19 1.01 -8.85
CA ALA A 126 12.53 1.09 -7.42
C ALA A 126 13.22 2.41 -7.04
N ARG A 127 13.94 3.04 -7.97
CA ARG A 127 14.62 4.33 -7.77
C ARG A 127 13.68 5.52 -7.83
N ALA A 128 12.44 5.32 -8.27
CA ALA A 128 11.44 6.39 -8.26
C ALA A 128 11.05 6.79 -6.84
N ASN A 129 11.01 5.81 -5.93
CA ASN A 129 10.70 6.04 -4.52
C ASN A 129 11.68 5.30 -3.58
N PRO A 130 12.95 5.73 -3.49
CA PRO A 130 13.97 5.03 -2.69
C PRO A 130 13.65 5.00 -1.20
N ARG A 131 12.81 5.90 -0.70
CA ARG A 131 12.50 6.05 0.72
C ARG A 131 11.23 5.31 1.18
N GLN A 132 10.47 4.67 0.29
CA GLN A 132 9.20 4.03 0.68
C GLN A 132 9.35 3.00 1.82
N TRP A 133 10.51 2.33 1.88
CA TRP A 133 10.81 1.34 2.90
C TRP A 133 11.45 1.94 4.15
N GLU A 134 11.86 3.22 4.13
CA GLU A 134 12.35 3.95 5.31
C GLU A 134 11.16 4.42 6.15
N ALA A 135 11.07 4.04 7.43
CA ALA A 135 10.02 4.55 8.31
C ALA A 135 10.19 6.08 8.53
N PRO A 136 9.10 6.87 8.68
CA PRO A 136 7.68 6.48 8.70
C PRO A 136 6.98 6.65 7.34
N SER A 137 7.52 6.07 6.26
CA SER A 137 6.93 6.20 4.92
C SER A 137 5.70 5.33 4.69
N ASP A 138 4.82 5.83 3.83
CA ASP A 138 3.69 5.09 3.27
C ASP A 138 4.18 4.05 2.25
N VAL A 139 3.92 2.78 2.54
CA VAL A 139 4.32 1.67 1.67
C VAL A 139 3.24 1.40 0.62
N TRP A 140 3.67 1.26 -0.64
CA TRP A 140 2.85 0.85 -1.76
C TRP A 140 3.46 -0.35 -2.46
N LEU A 141 2.75 -1.47 -2.50
CA LEU A 141 3.23 -2.75 -3.00
C LEU A 141 3.00 -2.86 -4.52
N PRO A 142 4.06 -2.88 -5.36
CA PRO A 142 3.90 -2.96 -6.81
C PRO A 142 3.56 -4.37 -7.30
N TYR A 143 2.75 -4.49 -8.33
CA TYR A 143 2.42 -5.77 -8.97
C TYR A 143 2.18 -5.58 -10.47
N PHE A 144 2.56 -6.59 -11.24
CA PHE A 144 2.50 -6.61 -12.69
C PHE A 144 1.73 -7.82 -13.22
N SER A 145 1.49 -8.81 -12.36
CA SER A 145 0.87 -10.09 -12.65
C SER A 145 0.14 -10.64 -11.43
N LYS A 146 -0.57 -11.75 -11.61
CA LYS A 146 -1.25 -12.46 -10.52
C LYS A 146 -0.27 -13.10 -9.53
N SER A 147 0.85 -13.62 -10.01
CA SER A 147 1.88 -14.22 -9.15
C SER A 147 2.53 -13.21 -8.20
N ASP A 148 2.68 -11.94 -8.62
CA ASP A 148 3.18 -10.89 -7.73
C ASP A 148 2.21 -10.66 -6.55
N LEU A 149 0.90 -10.80 -6.79
CA LEU A 149 -0.11 -10.72 -5.74
C LEU A 149 -0.07 -11.93 -4.80
N ASP A 150 0.23 -13.11 -5.33
CA ASP A 150 0.45 -14.31 -4.51
C ASP A 150 1.67 -14.12 -3.59
N ASP A 151 2.77 -13.58 -4.12
CA ASP A 151 3.98 -13.27 -3.35
C ASP A 151 3.69 -12.21 -2.27
N TRP A 152 2.97 -11.14 -2.61
CA TRP A 152 2.56 -10.15 -1.61
C TRP A 152 1.61 -10.70 -0.56
N ALA A 153 0.69 -11.60 -0.93
CA ALA A 153 -0.16 -12.26 0.04
C ALA A 153 0.67 -13.13 1.00
N ALA A 154 1.63 -13.91 0.49
CA ALA A 154 2.55 -14.69 1.31
C ALA A 154 3.36 -13.80 2.28
N PHE A 155 3.77 -12.61 1.85
CA PHE A 155 4.38 -11.61 2.71
C PHE A 155 3.41 -11.07 3.78
N LEU A 156 2.17 -10.75 3.42
CA LEU A 156 1.20 -10.13 4.31
C LEU A 156 0.60 -11.09 5.34
N LEU A 157 0.29 -12.33 4.96
CA LEU A 157 -0.47 -13.29 5.77
C LEU A 157 0.09 -13.51 7.20
N PRO A 158 1.42 -13.66 7.40
CA PRO A 158 2.00 -13.80 8.74
C PRO A 158 1.89 -12.53 9.60
N ARG A 159 1.61 -11.37 8.98
CA ARG A 159 1.66 -10.04 9.60
C ARG A 159 0.30 -9.42 9.86
N ILE A 160 -0.76 -9.93 9.22
CA ILE A 160 -2.12 -9.35 9.27
C ILE A 160 -2.58 -9.10 10.71
N GLU A 161 -2.39 -10.06 11.62
CA GLU A 161 -2.81 -9.93 13.01
C GLU A 161 -2.20 -8.70 13.68
N ARG A 162 -0.87 -8.56 13.60
CA ARG A 162 -0.15 -7.43 14.18
C ARG A 162 -0.46 -6.12 13.47
N LEU A 163 -0.57 -6.13 12.13
CA LEU A 163 -0.87 -4.93 11.35
C LEU A 163 -2.27 -4.39 11.65
N THR A 164 -3.22 -5.27 11.95
CA THR A 164 -4.63 -4.93 12.24
C THR A 164 -4.95 -4.87 13.73
N ALA A 165 -3.96 -5.06 14.60
CA ALA A 165 -4.11 -4.84 16.02
C ALA A 165 -4.54 -3.39 16.30
N PRO A 166 -5.38 -3.14 17.31
CA PRO A 166 -5.70 -1.79 17.74
C PRO A 166 -4.41 -1.02 18.01
N SER A 167 -4.36 0.25 17.58
CA SER A 167 -3.26 1.11 18.00
C SER A 167 -3.30 1.21 19.53
N SER A 168 -2.19 0.92 20.21
CA SER A 168 -2.09 1.19 21.64
C SER A 168 -2.42 2.66 21.86
N SER A 169 -3.31 2.95 22.82
CA SER A 169 -3.64 4.34 23.21
C SER A 169 -2.39 5.14 23.66
N GLU A 170 -1.24 4.47 23.84
CA GLU A 170 0.07 5.08 24.02
C GLU A 170 0.88 5.05 22.72
N LYS A 171 0.85 6.20 22.04
CA LYS A 171 1.81 6.76 21.05
C LYS A 171 1.06 7.60 20.01
N ILE A 172 0.14 8.45 20.49
CA ILE A 172 -0.12 9.69 19.77
C ILE A 172 1.09 10.58 20.08
N GLU A 173 2.14 10.53 19.25
CA GLU A 173 3.21 11.51 19.34
C GLU A 173 2.60 12.91 19.22
N PRO A 174 2.69 13.77 20.26
CA PRO A 174 2.12 15.12 20.22
C PRO A 174 2.66 15.97 19.06
N GLN A 175 3.81 15.57 18.51
CA GLN A 175 4.52 16.28 17.45
C GLN A 175 3.87 16.13 16.06
N LEU A 176 3.18 15.02 15.80
CA LEU A 176 2.46 14.79 14.53
C LEU A 176 1.21 15.69 14.40
N TRP A 177 0.55 15.99 15.52
CA TRP A 177 -0.49 17.02 15.58
C TRP A 177 0.05 18.42 15.32
N ALA A 178 1.22 18.76 15.90
CA ALA A 178 1.84 20.07 15.72
C ALA A 178 2.21 20.36 14.25
N GLN A 179 2.62 19.35 13.47
CA GLN A 179 2.89 19.52 12.04
C GLN A 179 1.62 19.65 11.19
N ARG A 180 0.55 18.92 11.52
CA ARG A 180 -0.75 19.04 10.82
C ARG A 180 -1.40 20.41 11.05
N PHE A 181 -1.34 20.96 12.26
CA PHE A 181 -1.88 22.30 12.53
C PHE A 181 -1.10 23.43 11.86
N ARG A 182 0.24 23.33 11.73
CA ARG A 182 1.03 24.33 11.01
C ARG A 182 0.73 24.40 9.51
N ARG A 183 0.26 23.31 8.89
CA ARG A 183 -0.17 23.33 7.48
C ARG A 183 -1.55 23.98 7.30
N LEU A 184 -2.45 23.86 8.28
CA LEU A 184 -3.77 24.49 8.23
C LEU A 184 -3.72 26.00 8.49
N THR A 185 -2.82 26.49 9.35
CA THR A 185 -2.68 27.93 9.62
C THR A 185 -1.99 28.72 8.51
N ARG A 186 -1.34 28.05 7.53
CA ARG A 186 -0.79 28.72 6.34
C ARG A 186 -1.84 29.05 5.26
N LEU A 187 -3.04 28.47 5.33
CA LEU A 187 -4.15 28.76 4.41
C LEU A 187 -4.98 29.98 4.83
N PHE A 188 -4.76 30.51 6.05
CA PHE A 188 -5.49 31.67 6.58
C PHE A 188 -4.55 32.84 6.92
N ARG A 189 -3.71 33.23 5.96
CA ARG A 189 -3.01 34.52 6.04
C ARG A 189 -3.76 35.53 5.15
N PRO A 190 -4.48 36.52 5.72
CA PRO A 190 -4.98 37.63 4.94
C PRO A 190 -3.78 38.50 4.50
N LYS A 191 -3.89 39.11 3.31
CA LYS A 191 -2.94 40.13 2.82
C LYS A 191 -2.92 41.33 3.74
#